data_AF-A0A938K6N3-F1
#
_entry.id   AF-A0A938K6N3-F1
#
_cell.length_a   1.000
_cell.length_b   1.000
_cell.length_c   1.000
_cell.angle_alpha   90.00
_cell.angle_beta   90.00
_cell.angle_gamma   90.00
#
_symmetry.space_group_name_H-M   'P 1'
#
loop_
_entity.id
_entity.type
_entity.pdbx_description
1 polymer ?
#
loop_
_entity_poly.entity_id
_entity_poly.type
_entity_poly.pdbx_seq_one_letter_code
_entity_poly.pdbx_strand_id
1 'polypeptide(L)'
;MAPHLGATGGEVFAAAESVRDTSLFDFALNPGHYLHLDEWVNSPFAAGNSVQLRSGMAMQVDIIPVSKGPFVYVNLEDGVALADDDLRAKLTQLDPTLMQRVTRRRDYMINTLGYELNECVLPLGNTSGWLAPYVTNLSLALTHT
;
A
#
# COMPACT_ATOMS: atom_id res chain seq x y z
N MET A 1 7.18 -1.89 10.31
CA MET A 1 7.31 -3.18 9.59
C MET A 1 6.28 -3.21 8.47
N ALA A 2 6.67 -3.63 7.27
CA ALA A 2 5.75 -3.83 6.14
C ALA A 2 4.76 -4.98 6.45
N PRO A 3 3.56 -5.00 5.83
CA PRO A 3 2.57 -6.05 6.07
C PRO A 3 3.13 -7.44 5.73
N HIS A 4 2.93 -8.38 6.64
CA HIS A 4 3.24 -9.80 6.46
C HIS A 4 2.16 -10.68 7.08
N LEU A 5 2.14 -11.97 6.73
CA LEU A 5 1.21 -12.92 7.34
C LEU A 5 1.43 -12.99 8.86
N GLY A 6 0.35 -12.90 9.64
CA GLY A 6 0.37 -12.90 11.10
C GLY A 6 0.57 -11.53 11.74
N ALA A 7 1.04 -10.51 11.01
CA ALA A 7 1.07 -9.14 11.52
C ALA A 7 -0.34 -8.67 11.87
N THR A 8 -0.48 -7.90 12.94
CA THR A 8 -1.74 -7.30 13.35
C THR A 8 -1.97 -5.96 12.66
N GLY A 9 -3.24 -5.56 12.53
CA GLY A 9 -3.58 -4.23 12.01
C GLY A 9 -2.96 -3.10 12.83
N GLY A 10 -2.82 -3.27 14.14
CA GLY A 10 -2.15 -2.33 15.03
C GLY A 10 -0.64 -2.23 14.80
N GLU A 11 0.03 -3.32 14.45
CA GLU A 11 1.47 -3.28 14.09
C GLU A 11 1.70 -2.54 12.77
N VAL A 12 0.83 -2.73 11.77
CA VAL A 12 0.89 -1.98 10.51
C VAL A 12 0.58 -0.50 10.73
N PHE A 13 -0.43 -0.19 11.54
CA PHE A 13 -0.74 1.20 11.93
C PHE A 13 0.45 1.86 12.64
N ALA A 14 1.05 1.19 13.63
CA ALA A 14 2.21 1.70 14.34
C ALA A 14 3.42 1.91 13.41
N ALA A 15 3.59 1.04 12.40
CA ALA A 15 4.63 1.21 11.39
C ALA A 15 4.43 2.48 10.56
N ALA A 16 3.21 2.74 10.07
CA ALA A 16 2.90 3.95 9.32
C ALA A 16 3.09 5.22 10.19
N GLU A 17 2.61 5.19 11.43
CA GLU A 17 2.78 6.30 12.37
C GLU A 17 4.27 6.55 12.71
N SER A 18 5.08 5.50 12.80
CA SER A 18 6.51 5.63 13.17
C SER A 18 7.36 6.41 12.17
N VAL A 19 6.91 6.49 10.91
CA VAL A 19 7.60 7.22 9.83
C VAL A 19 6.95 8.58 9.54
N ARG A 20 5.82 8.89 10.16
CA ARG A 20 5.11 10.16 9.95
C ARG A 20 5.86 11.31 10.63
N ASP A 21 6.19 12.35 9.86
CA ASP A 21 6.60 13.62 10.45
C ASP A 21 5.36 14.35 10.97
N THR A 22 5.11 14.19 12.27
CA THR A 22 3.94 14.78 12.94
C THR A 22 3.96 16.32 12.97
N SER A 23 5.11 16.95 12.73
CA SER A 23 5.22 18.42 12.63
C SER A 23 4.72 18.95 11.29
N LEU A 24 4.73 18.11 10.25
CA LEU A 24 4.34 18.47 8.88
C LEU A 24 3.00 17.87 8.47
N PHE A 25 2.67 16.67 8.94
CA PHE A 25 1.54 15.89 8.43
C PHE A 25 0.67 15.28 9.54
N ASP A 26 -0.63 15.28 9.30
CA ASP A 26 -1.56 14.29 9.88
C ASP A 26 -1.92 13.24 8.81
N PHE A 27 -2.45 12.09 9.20
CA PHE A 27 -3.09 11.18 8.26
C PHE A 27 -4.60 11.42 8.26
N ALA A 28 -5.20 11.53 7.07
CA ALA A 28 -6.63 11.78 6.94
C ALA A 28 -7.47 10.61 7.45
N LEU A 29 -7.00 9.38 7.20
CA LEU A 29 -7.69 8.11 7.44
C LEU A 29 -6.71 7.05 7.96
N ASN A 30 -7.23 5.87 8.28
CA ASN A 30 -6.42 4.69 8.56
C ASN A 30 -5.48 4.39 7.35
N PRO A 31 -4.26 3.87 7.57
CA PRO A 31 -3.27 3.65 6.52
C PRO A 31 -3.58 2.41 5.67
N GLY A 32 -4.77 2.38 5.08
CA GLY A 32 -5.32 1.28 4.30
C GLY A 32 -6.69 0.79 4.75
N HIS A 33 -7.24 -0.14 3.98
CA HIS A 33 -8.46 -0.87 4.30
C HIS A 33 -8.53 -2.18 3.51
N TYR A 34 -9.50 -3.05 3.84
CA TYR A 34 -9.82 -4.22 3.02
C TYR A 34 -10.53 -3.81 1.73
N LEU A 35 -10.21 -4.54 0.66
CA LEU A 35 -10.87 -4.47 -0.65
C LEU A 35 -11.73 -5.71 -0.87
N HIS A 36 -12.89 -5.55 -1.50
CA HIS A 36 -13.67 -6.66 -2.02
C HIS A 36 -14.52 -6.19 -3.23
N LEU A 37 -15.75 -6.67 -3.35
CA LEU A 37 -16.75 -6.15 -4.29
C LEU A 37 -17.14 -4.69 -4.00
N ASP A 38 -16.86 -4.22 -2.79
CA ASP A 38 -16.90 -2.82 -2.40
C ASP A 38 -15.46 -2.31 -2.28
N GLU A 39 -15.26 -1.04 -2.60
CA GLU A 39 -13.97 -0.36 -2.44
C GLU A 39 -13.59 -0.33 -0.97
N TRP A 40 -14.50 0.10 -0.09
CA TRP A 40 -14.19 0.25 1.33
C TRP A 40 -15.07 -0.64 2.21
N VAL A 41 -14.56 -1.83 2.55
CA VAL A 41 -15.32 -2.77 3.40
C VAL A 41 -15.13 -2.44 4.89
N ASN A 42 -13.87 -2.39 5.34
CA ASN A 42 -13.48 -2.13 6.73
C ASN A 42 -11.95 -1.89 6.79
N SER A 43 -11.48 -1.10 7.76
CA SER A 43 -10.04 -0.98 8.03
C SER A 43 -9.63 -1.68 9.34
N PRO A 44 -8.70 -2.67 9.29
CA PRO A 44 -8.11 -3.23 10.50
C PRO A 44 -6.99 -2.34 11.07
N PHE A 45 -6.55 -1.31 10.34
CA PHE A 45 -5.32 -0.57 10.64
C PHE A 45 -5.57 0.57 11.62
N ALA A 46 -5.72 0.23 12.90
CA ALA A 46 -5.91 1.19 13.98
C ALA A 46 -5.04 0.84 15.19
N ALA A 47 -4.72 1.84 16.02
CA ALA A 47 -3.92 1.65 17.22
C ALA A 47 -4.47 0.51 18.10
N GLY A 48 -3.60 -0.45 18.42
CA GLY A 48 -3.94 -1.60 19.27
C GLY A 48 -4.87 -2.64 18.65
N ASN A 49 -5.24 -2.54 17.37
CA ASN A 49 -6.08 -3.54 16.72
C ASN A 49 -5.34 -4.88 16.57
N SER A 50 -5.90 -5.94 17.14
CA SER A 50 -5.29 -7.28 17.17
C SER A 50 -5.69 -8.19 15.99
N VAL A 51 -6.46 -7.69 15.02
CA VAL A 51 -6.82 -8.47 13.81
C VAL A 51 -5.56 -8.81 13.04
N GLN A 52 -5.30 -10.10 12.85
CA GLN A 52 -4.13 -10.58 12.11
C GLN A 52 -4.40 -10.60 10.60
N LEU A 53 -3.38 -10.22 9.85
CA LEU A 53 -3.31 -10.33 8.40
C LEU A 53 -3.10 -11.80 8.00
N ARG A 54 -3.88 -12.26 7.01
CA ARG A 54 -3.94 -13.66 6.58
C ARG A 54 -3.87 -13.78 5.07
N SER A 55 -3.46 -14.96 4.60
CA SER A 55 -3.52 -15.32 3.19
C SER A 55 -4.95 -15.20 2.67
N GLY A 56 -5.11 -14.68 1.45
CA GLY A 56 -6.39 -14.42 0.80
C GLY A 56 -6.98 -13.02 1.06
N MET A 57 -6.38 -12.20 1.93
CA MET A 57 -6.84 -10.83 2.14
C MET A 57 -6.42 -9.93 0.97
N ALA A 58 -7.38 -9.21 0.38
CA ALA A 58 -7.12 -8.09 -0.52
C ALA A 58 -7.26 -6.78 0.26
N MET A 59 -6.32 -5.86 0.05
CA MET A 59 -6.19 -4.64 0.83
C MET A 59 -5.75 -3.49 -0.06
N GLN A 60 -6.23 -2.30 0.25
CA GLN A 60 -5.66 -1.06 -0.24
C GLN A 60 -4.57 -0.63 0.76
N VAL A 61 -3.36 -0.40 0.26
CA VAL A 61 -2.41 0.51 0.89
C VAL A 61 -2.94 1.91 0.60
N ASP A 62 -3.14 2.72 1.63
CA ASP A 62 -3.80 4.02 1.48
C ASP A 62 -3.16 5.05 2.40
N ILE A 63 -2.10 5.73 1.92
CA ILE A 63 -1.35 6.72 2.69
C ILE A 63 -1.75 8.11 2.19
N ILE A 64 -2.59 8.78 2.99
CA ILE A 64 -3.18 10.09 2.70
C ILE A 64 -2.68 11.11 3.73
N PRO A 65 -1.53 11.75 3.50
CA PRO A 65 -1.02 12.79 4.39
C PRO A 65 -1.78 14.11 4.14
N VAL A 66 -2.24 14.72 5.23
CA VAL A 66 -2.80 16.07 5.25
C VAL A 66 -1.71 17.02 5.70
N SER A 67 -1.34 17.93 4.81
CA SER A 67 -0.34 18.96 5.08
C SER A 67 -0.83 19.96 6.14
N LYS A 68 0.03 20.24 7.13
CA LYS A 68 -0.16 21.32 8.10
C LYS A 68 0.41 22.66 7.61
N GLY A 69 1.15 22.65 6.50
CA GLY A 69 1.80 23.82 5.91
C GLY A 69 1.16 24.27 4.59
N PRO A 70 1.72 25.29 3.93
CA PRO A 70 1.16 25.84 2.69
C PRO A 70 1.47 25.00 1.43
N PHE A 71 1.98 23.78 1.58
CA PHE A 71 2.40 22.92 0.47
C PHE A 71 1.38 21.82 0.17
N VAL A 72 1.30 21.46 -1.12
CA VAL A 72 0.50 20.35 -1.63
C VAL A 72 1.29 19.05 -1.49
N TYR A 73 0.60 17.97 -1.19
CA TYR A 73 1.17 16.62 -1.17
C TYR A 73 0.27 15.67 -1.97
N VAL A 74 0.80 14.50 -2.33
CA VAL A 74 0.10 13.48 -3.10
C VAL A 74 -0.10 12.21 -2.28
N ASN A 75 -1.26 11.59 -2.44
CA ASN A 75 -1.53 10.30 -1.83
C ASN A 75 -0.70 9.21 -2.50
N LEU A 76 -0.42 8.14 -1.76
CA LEU A 76 0.09 6.91 -2.31
C LEU A 76 -0.90 5.79 -1.98
N GLU A 77 -1.50 5.26 -3.04
CA GLU A 77 -2.58 4.28 -2.94
C GLU A 77 -2.28 3.09 -3.85
N ASP A 78 -2.47 1.87 -3.33
CA ASP A 78 -2.16 0.64 -4.06
C ASP A 78 -2.99 -0.55 -3.61
N GLY A 79 -3.55 -1.28 -4.57
CA GLY A 79 -4.17 -2.58 -4.32
C GLY A 79 -3.12 -3.69 -4.16
N VAL A 80 -3.16 -4.41 -3.05
CA VAL A 80 -2.34 -5.59 -2.79
C VAL A 80 -3.19 -6.78 -2.33
N ALA A 81 -2.73 -7.99 -2.62
CA ALA A 81 -3.24 -9.21 -2.00
C ALA A 81 -2.17 -9.85 -1.13
N LEU A 82 -2.58 -10.52 -0.05
CA LEU A 82 -1.71 -11.36 0.75
C LEU A 82 -1.88 -12.82 0.35
N ALA A 83 -0.77 -13.50 0.08
CA ALA A 83 -0.78 -14.90 -0.30
C ALA A 83 0.38 -15.67 0.34
N ASP A 84 0.06 -16.76 1.03
CA ASP A 84 1.03 -17.80 1.41
C ASP A 84 1.50 -18.60 0.19
N ASP A 85 2.43 -19.52 0.41
CA ASP A 85 2.98 -20.40 -0.63
C ASP A 85 1.90 -21.17 -1.38
N ASP A 86 0.94 -21.73 -0.66
CA ASP A 86 -0.16 -22.51 -1.22
C ASP A 86 -1.04 -21.65 -2.15
N LEU A 87 -1.41 -20.44 -1.73
CA LEU A 87 -2.20 -19.54 -2.57
C LEU A 87 -1.41 -19.05 -3.77
N ARG A 88 -0.12 -18.73 -3.62
CA ARG A 88 0.75 -18.36 -4.76
C ARG A 88 0.86 -19.49 -5.78
N ALA A 89 1.00 -20.74 -5.33
CA ALA A 89 1.04 -21.91 -6.20
C ALA A 89 -0.29 -22.08 -6.96
N LYS A 90 -1.42 -21.97 -6.27
CA LYS A 90 -2.77 -22.03 -6.88
C LYS A 90 -2.99 -20.92 -7.91
N LEU A 91 -2.62 -19.69 -7.59
CA LEU A 91 -2.71 -18.55 -8.50
C LEU A 91 -1.82 -18.75 -9.74
N THR A 92 -0.61 -19.30 -9.57
CA THR A 92 0.28 -19.63 -10.68
C THR A 92 -0.33 -20.68 -11.61
N GLN A 93 -0.95 -21.72 -11.04
CA GLN A 93 -1.63 -22.75 -11.84
C GLN A 93 -2.85 -22.20 -12.57
N LEU A 94 -3.61 -21.31 -11.93
CA LEU A 94 -4.82 -20.72 -12.48
C LEU A 94 -4.53 -19.71 -13.60
N ASP A 95 -3.61 -18.78 -13.37
CA ASP A 95 -3.19 -17.78 -14.33
C ASP A 95 -1.69 -17.44 -14.14
N PRO A 96 -0.79 -18.08 -14.89
CA PRO A 96 0.63 -17.76 -14.85
C PRO A 96 0.95 -16.30 -15.20
N THR A 97 0.11 -15.66 -16.03
CA THR A 97 0.34 -14.27 -16.47
C THR A 97 0.09 -13.28 -15.33
N LEU A 98 -0.84 -13.58 -14.43
CA LEU A 98 -1.04 -12.82 -13.19
C LEU A 98 0.24 -12.78 -12.38
N MET A 99 0.81 -13.95 -12.12
CA MET A 99 2.02 -14.06 -11.29
C MET A 99 3.23 -13.42 -11.98
N GLN A 100 3.33 -13.47 -13.31
CA GLN A 100 4.35 -12.71 -14.05
C GLN A 100 4.21 -11.18 -13.85
N ARG A 101 2.98 -10.64 -13.87
CA ARG A 101 2.74 -9.22 -13.58
C ARG A 101 3.12 -8.87 -12.15
N VAL A 102 2.73 -9.70 -11.19
CA VAL A 102 3.07 -9.54 -9.77
C VAL A 102 4.59 -9.52 -9.59
N THR A 103 5.31 -10.50 -10.12
CA THR A 103 6.78 -10.57 -10.03
C THR A 103 7.42 -9.32 -10.62
N ARG A 104 7.02 -8.90 -11.82
CA ARG A 104 7.58 -7.70 -12.46
C ARG A 104 7.36 -6.44 -11.62
N ARG A 105 6.20 -6.30 -10.97
CA ARG A 105 5.91 -5.17 -10.09
C ARG A 105 6.73 -5.22 -8.82
N ARG A 106 6.85 -6.41 -8.19
CA ARG A 106 7.73 -6.62 -7.03
C ARG A 106 9.18 -6.26 -7.37
N ASP A 107 9.68 -6.72 -8.51
CA ASP A 107 11.05 -6.42 -8.96
C ASP A 107 11.26 -4.93 -9.16
N TYR A 108 10.28 -4.21 -9.72
CA TYR A 108 10.35 -2.75 -9.85
C TYR A 108 10.36 -2.06 -8.48
N MET A 109 9.44 -2.41 -7.59
CA MET A 109 9.36 -1.85 -6.24
C MET A 109 10.67 -2.08 -5.47
N ILE A 110 11.24 -3.27 -5.53
CA ILE A 110 12.46 -3.62 -4.78
C ILE A 110 13.70 -3.03 -5.45
N ASN A 111 13.93 -3.31 -6.74
CA ASN A 111 15.20 -3.01 -7.39
C ASN A 111 15.30 -1.58 -7.92
N THR A 112 14.17 -0.91 -8.17
CA THR A 112 14.15 0.48 -8.69
C THR A 112 13.75 1.48 -7.62
N LEU A 113 12.67 1.20 -6.88
CA LEU A 113 12.15 2.13 -5.89
C LEU A 113 12.76 1.92 -4.48
N GLY A 114 13.41 0.78 -4.23
CA GLY A 114 14.09 0.50 -2.97
C GLY A 114 13.20 0.03 -1.82
N TYR A 115 12.01 -0.50 -2.12
CA TYR A 115 11.11 -1.05 -1.09
C TYR A 115 11.62 -2.38 -0.54
N GLU A 116 11.46 -2.56 0.78
CA GLU A 116 11.52 -3.88 1.41
C GLU A 116 10.12 -4.51 1.40
N LEU A 117 9.95 -5.60 0.66
CA LEU A 117 8.63 -6.22 0.45
C LEU A 117 8.61 -7.69 0.83
N ASN A 118 7.79 -8.05 1.83
CA ASN A 118 7.58 -9.45 2.21
C ASN A 118 7.05 -10.26 1.02
N GLU A 119 7.47 -11.51 0.89
CA GLU A 119 7.06 -12.42 -0.20
C GLU A 119 5.55 -12.61 -0.30
N CYS A 120 4.83 -12.50 0.81
CA CYS A 120 3.37 -12.67 0.81
C CYS A 120 2.61 -11.53 0.15
N VAL A 121 3.24 -10.38 -0.11
CA VAL A 121 2.56 -9.21 -0.70
C VAL A 121 2.57 -9.31 -2.22
N LEU A 122 1.40 -9.35 -2.83
CA LEU A 122 1.23 -9.39 -4.29
C LEU A 122 0.69 -8.03 -4.78
N PRO A 123 1.51 -7.16 -5.39
CA PRO A 123 1.05 -5.89 -5.95
C PRO A 123 0.15 -6.10 -7.17
N LEU A 124 -1.05 -5.51 -7.13
CA LEU A 124 -2.06 -5.66 -8.16
C LEU A 124 -2.13 -4.45 -9.10
N GLY A 125 -1.70 -3.28 -8.63
CA GLY A 125 -1.70 -2.01 -9.38
C GLY A 125 -0.62 -1.92 -10.45
N ASN A 126 -0.82 -1.07 -11.46
CA ASN A 126 0.18 -0.81 -12.51
C ASN A 126 1.23 0.23 -12.07
N THR A 127 0.95 1.00 -11.03
CA THR A 127 1.78 2.10 -10.52
C THR A 127 2.30 1.81 -9.11
N SER A 128 2.51 0.54 -8.77
CA SER A 128 2.72 0.18 -7.38
C SER A 128 3.99 0.73 -6.74
N GLY A 129 3.81 1.36 -5.59
CA GLY A 129 4.84 2.07 -4.82
C GLY A 129 5.32 3.37 -5.49
N TRP A 130 4.77 3.76 -6.65
CA TRP A 130 5.28 4.89 -7.40
C TRP A 130 4.64 6.21 -6.94
N LEU A 131 5.45 7.06 -6.31
CA LEU A 131 5.12 8.46 -6.06
C LEU A 131 5.72 9.32 -7.17
N ALA A 132 4.89 10.03 -7.94
CA ALA A 132 5.35 10.85 -9.04
C ALA A 132 5.81 12.24 -8.54
N PRO A 133 7.13 12.57 -8.54
CA PRO A 133 7.64 13.79 -7.93
C PRO A 133 7.29 15.08 -8.69
N TYR A 134 6.96 15.01 -9.98
CA TYR A 134 6.60 16.21 -10.76
C TYR A 134 5.21 16.75 -10.45
N VAL A 135 4.35 15.93 -9.82
CA VAL A 135 2.98 16.31 -9.44
C VAL A 135 2.98 17.32 -8.29
N THR A 136 4.10 17.45 -7.55
CA THR A 136 4.27 18.47 -6.50
C THR A 136 4.83 19.79 -7.01
N ASN A 137 5.18 19.89 -8.30
CA ASN A 137 5.56 21.17 -8.91
C ASN A 137 4.32 21.87 -9.49
N LEU A 138 3.87 22.94 -8.84
CA LEU A 138 2.67 23.69 -9.24
C LEU A 138 2.76 24.24 -10.67
N SER A 139 3.96 24.52 -11.20
CA SER A 139 4.11 24.99 -12.59
C SER A 139 3.97 23.86 -13.63
N LEU A 140 3.97 22.60 -13.19
CA LEU A 140 3.87 21.42 -14.04
C LEU A 140 2.57 20.63 -13.83
N ALA A 141 1.89 20.80 -12.69
CA ALA A 141 0.74 19.99 -12.28
C ALA A 141 -0.63 20.69 -12.46
N LEU A 142 -0.68 22.03 -12.41
CA LEU A 142 -1.93 22.81 -12.49
C LEU A 142 -1.70 24.09 -13.29
N THR A 143 -1.89 24.02 -14.61
CA THR A 143 -1.98 25.22 -15.45
C THR A 143 -3.44 25.68 -15.49
N HIS A 144 -3.78 26.75 -14.78
CA HIS A 144 -4.97 27.53 -15.12
C HIS A 144 -4.64 28.31 -16.40
N THR A 145 -5.24 27.93 -17.52
CA THR A 145 -5.43 28.83 -18.66
C THR A 145 -6.51 29.84 -18.35
#